data_AF-A0A6N2L1Z4-F1
#
_entry.id   AF-A0A6N2L1Z4-F1
#
_cell.length_a   1.000
_cell.length_b   1.000
_cell.length_c   1.000
_cell.angle_alpha   90.00
_cell.angle_beta   90.00
_cell.angle_gamma   90.00
#
_symmetry.space_group_name_H-M   'P 1'
#
loop_
_entity.id
_entity.type
_entity.pdbx_description
1 polymer ?
#
loop_
_entity_poly.entity_id
_entity_poly.type
_entity_poly.pdbx_seq_one_letter_code
_entity_poly.pdbx_strand_id
1 'polypeptide(L)'
;MRKQLISEGKLMDALALSDRFLRDGASNHLLQLLIERGEEDHQFSGPQGYGGHHIWSNSWQYCLRLKDKQLAARLALKYMHRWELDAALDVLTMCSCHLPESDPIRNEVLQRRKALHRYSHILTADDHYSSWQEVEEECKEDPEGLALRLAGKGAVSAALEVAESAGLSTDLRRELKGRQLVKLLTADPLNGGGPAEASRFLSSLRDSDDALPVAMGAMQLLPNLRSKQLLVHFFLKRRDGNLTDVEFARLNSWALGLRVLAALPLPWQQRCSSLHEHPHLIFEVLLMRKQLQSAALNFLL
;
A
#
# COMPACT_ATOMS: atom_id res chain seq x y z
N MET A 1 1.56 -20.61 -48.47
CA MET A 1 1.77 -21.52 -47.32
C MET A 1 1.33 -20.91 -45.98
N ARG A 2 2.00 -19.91 -45.38
CA ARG A 2 1.56 -19.31 -44.08
C ARG A 2 0.11 -18.82 -44.09
N LYS A 3 -0.29 -18.00 -45.09
CA LYS A 3 -1.68 -17.50 -45.21
C LYS A 3 -2.72 -18.61 -45.33
N GLN A 4 -2.32 -19.73 -45.94
CA GLN A 4 -3.18 -20.90 -46.14
C GLN A 4 -3.35 -21.70 -44.83
N LEU A 5 -2.29 -21.87 -44.04
CA LEU A 5 -2.38 -22.47 -42.71
C LEU A 5 -3.23 -21.64 -41.75
N ILE A 6 -3.15 -20.30 -41.85
CA ILE A 6 -4.01 -19.39 -41.09
C ILE A 6 -5.47 -19.56 -41.50
N SER A 7 -5.79 -19.60 -42.80
CA SER A 7 -7.17 -19.83 -43.28
C SER A 7 -7.70 -21.23 -42.95
N GLU A 8 -6.82 -22.22 -42.81
CA GLU A 8 -7.16 -23.58 -42.37
C GLU A 8 -7.27 -23.71 -40.84
N GLY A 9 -7.05 -22.64 -40.07
CA GLY A 9 -7.10 -22.66 -38.61
C GLY A 9 -5.94 -23.39 -37.92
N LYS A 10 -4.85 -23.73 -38.64
CA LYS A 10 -3.66 -24.39 -38.07
C LYS A 10 -2.65 -23.37 -37.55
N LEU A 11 -3.03 -22.66 -36.48
CA LEU A 11 -2.27 -21.50 -35.98
C LEU A 11 -0.90 -21.87 -35.39
N MET A 12 -0.79 -22.99 -34.69
CA MET A 12 0.49 -23.45 -34.10
C MET A 12 1.50 -23.86 -35.19
N ASP A 13 1.04 -24.51 -36.26
CA ASP A 13 1.88 -24.85 -37.41
C ASP A 13 2.33 -23.58 -38.16
N ALA A 14 1.43 -22.61 -38.30
CA ALA A 14 1.76 -21.31 -38.86
C ALA A 14 2.78 -20.54 -38.01
N LEU A 15 2.72 -20.68 -36.68
CA LEU A 15 3.70 -20.11 -35.75
C LEU A 15 5.07 -20.75 -35.91
N ALA A 16 5.14 -22.09 -35.85
CA ALA A 16 6.39 -22.84 -35.99
C ALA A 16 7.07 -22.57 -37.35
N LEU A 17 6.30 -22.48 -38.43
CA LEU A 17 6.81 -22.07 -39.74
C LEU A 17 7.36 -20.64 -39.72
N SER A 18 6.66 -19.72 -39.07
CA SER A 18 7.08 -18.32 -39.01
C SER A 18 8.36 -18.14 -38.20
N ASP A 19 8.48 -18.83 -37.07
CA ASP A 19 9.65 -18.74 -36.19
C ASP A 19 10.90 -19.40 -36.79
N ARG A 20 10.72 -20.41 -37.65
CA ARG A 20 11.84 -21.09 -38.33
C ARG A 20 12.34 -20.35 -39.57
N PHE A 21 11.43 -19.73 -40.34
CA PHE A 21 11.76 -19.27 -41.69
C PHE A 21 11.72 -17.75 -41.89
N LEU A 22 11.15 -16.98 -40.95
CA LEU A 22 11.12 -15.52 -41.04
C LEU A 22 12.15 -14.92 -40.10
N ARG A 23 13.04 -14.06 -40.61
CA ARG A 23 13.99 -13.28 -39.78
C ARG A 23 13.28 -12.47 -38.69
N ASP A 24 12.06 -12.04 -38.99
CA ASP A 24 11.22 -11.22 -38.13
C ASP A 24 10.27 -12.01 -37.22
N GLY A 25 10.28 -13.35 -37.31
CA GLY A 25 9.38 -14.25 -36.60
C GLY A 25 7.90 -14.13 -37.01
N ALA A 26 7.01 -14.54 -36.12
CA ALA A 26 5.56 -14.45 -36.28
C ALA A 26 5.03 -13.02 -36.46
N SER A 27 4.09 -12.82 -37.39
CA SER A 27 3.43 -11.53 -37.61
C SER A 27 2.43 -11.18 -36.50
N ASN A 28 2.23 -9.88 -36.23
CA ASN A 28 1.25 -9.41 -35.23
C ASN A 28 -0.15 -10.00 -35.39
N HIS A 29 -0.64 -10.12 -36.64
CA HIS A 29 -1.95 -10.70 -36.91
C HIS A 29 -2.05 -12.18 -36.49
N LEU A 30 -0.98 -12.96 -36.70
CA LEU A 30 -0.93 -14.37 -36.27
C LEU A 30 -0.89 -14.49 -34.75
N LEU A 31 -0.08 -13.65 -34.08
CA LEU A 31 0.01 -13.61 -32.63
C LEU A 31 -1.32 -13.18 -32.00
N GLN A 32 -2.01 -12.19 -32.58
CA GLN A 32 -3.35 -11.79 -32.15
C GLN A 32 -4.35 -12.95 -32.24
N LEU A 33 -4.40 -13.66 -33.36
CA LEU A 33 -5.30 -14.81 -33.53
C LEU A 33 -5.00 -15.93 -32.52
N LEU A 34 -3.73 -16.16 -32.19
CA LEU A 34 -3.33 -17.13 -31.16
C LEU A 34 -3.80 -16.72 -29.77
N ILE A 35 -3.77 -15.43 -29.45
CA ILE A 35 -4.30 -14.90 -28.19
C ILE A 35 -5.81 -15.08 -28.16
N GLU A 36 -6.52 -14.55 -29.17
CA GLU A 36 -7.99 -14.59 -29.22
C GLU A 36 -8.52 -16.03 -29.15
N ARG A 37 -7.93 -16.96 -29.91
CA ARG A 37 -8.33 -18.38 -29.87
C ARG A 37 -7.98 -19.06 -28.55
N GLY A 38 -6.77 -18.83 -28.04
CA GLY A 38 -6.36 -19.38 -26.75
C GLY A 38 -7.34 -18.99 -25.65
N GLU A 39 -7.88 -17.78 -25.72
CA GLU A 39 -8.89 -17.29 -24.79
C GLU A 39 -10.30 -17.83 -25.07
N GLU A 40 -10.73 -17.96 -26.31
CA GLU A 40 -12.02 -18.58 -26.64
C GLU A 40 -12.10 -20.04 -26.15
N ASP A 41 -11.03 -20.82 -26.29
CA ASP A 41 -10.97 -22.21 -25.85
C ASP A 41 -11.11 -22.36 -24.31
N HIS A 42 -10.64 -21.37 -23.54
CA HIS A 42 -10.79 -21.35 -22.08
C HIS A 42 -12.21 -20.94 -21.61
N GLN A 43 -13.04 -20.31 -22.46
CA GLN A 43 -14.44 -19.98 -22.10
C GLN A 43 -15.35 -21.22 -22.02
N PHE A 44 -15.02 -22.27 -22.79
CA PHE A 44 -15.81 -23.52 -22.81
C PHE A 44 -15.46 -24.47 -21.66
N SER A 45 -14.42 -24.13 -20.89
CA SER A 45 -14.07 -24.83 -19.66
C SER A 45 -14.85 -24.18 -18.51
N GLY A 46 -16.01 -24.75 -18.15
CA GLY A 46 -16.90 -24.22 -17.10
C GLY A 46 -16.22 -24.03 -15.73
N PRO A 47 -16.89 -23.37 -14.76
CA PRO A 47 -16.31 -23.05 -13.46
C PRO A 47 -15.94 -24.34 -12.72
N GLN A 48 -14.65 -24.66 -12.69
CA GLN A 48 -14.12 -25.75 -11.87
C GLN A 48 -14.22 -25.30 -10.41
N GLY A 49 -15.07 -26.00 -9.66
CA GLY A 49 -15.45 -25.65 -8.29
C GLY A 49 -14.27 -25.58 -7.32
N TYR A 50 -14.54 -24.86 -6.22
CA TYR A 50 -13.81 -24.84 -4.94
C TYR A 50 -12.70 -25.90 -4.83
N GLY A 51 -11.47 -25.51 -5.15
CA GLY A 51 -10.25 -26.31 -4.94
C GLY A 51 -9.50 -26.78 -6.18
N GLY A 52 -9.90 -26.43 -7.40
CA GLY A 52 -9.16 -26.74 -8.63
C GLY A 52 -8.13 -25.66 -8.99
N HIS A 53 -6.87 -26.05 -9.21
CA HIS A 53 -5.86 -25.16 -9.80
C HIS A 53 -6.39 -24.57 -11.11
N HIS A 54 -6.65 -23.26 -11.14
CA HIS A 54 -6.94 -22.54 -12.38
C HIS A 54 -5.76 -22.75 -13.33
N ILE A 55 -6.00 -23.46 -14.44
CA ILE A 55 -5.01 -23.52 -15.52
C ILE A 55 -5.02 -22.13 -16.16
N TRP A 56 -4.04 -21.33 -15.77
CA TRP A 56 -3.83 -20.00 -16.32
C TRP A 56 -3.58 -20.08 -17.82
N SER A 57 -4.17 -19.15 -18.57
CA SER A 57 -3.89 -19.06 -19.99
C SER A 57 -2.47 -18.56 -20.21
N ASN A 58 -1.70 -19.27 -21.04
CA ASN A 58 -0.34 -18.88 -21.43
C ASN A 58 -0.32 -17.93 -22.64
N SER A 59 -1.47 -17.39 -23.04
CA SER A 59 -1.58 -16.51 -24.21
C SER A 59 -0.79 -15.20 -24.06
N TRP A 60 -0.50 -14.78 -22.81
CA TRP A 60 0.32 -13.62 -22.49
C TRP A 60 1.71 -13.66 -23.13
N GLN A 61 2.28 -14.85 -23.36
CA GLN A 61 3.58 -15.02 -24.00
C GLN A 61 3.58 -14.46 -25.43
N TYR A 62 2.45 -14.56 -26.13
CA TYR A 62 2.29 -13.99 -27.46
C TYR A 62 2.21 -12.46 -27.42
N CYS A 63 1.66 -11.87 -26.34
CA CYS A 63 1.64 -10.42 -26.15
C CYS A 63 3.05 -9.82 -26.06
N LEU A 64 3.97 -10.50 -25.37
CA LEU A 64 5.37 -10.05 -25.26
C LEU A 64 6.07 -10.01 -26.62
N ARG A 65 5.68 -10.93 -27.53
CA ARG A 65 6.24 -11.07 -28.87
C ARG A 65 5.68 -10.09 -29.90
N LEU A 66 4.56 -9.42 -29.60
CA LEU A 66 3.95 -8.46 -30.51
C LEU A 66 4.90 -7.27 -30.76
N LYS A 67 5.09 -6.93 -32.04
CA LYS A 67 5.87 -5.74 -32.43
C LYS A 67 5.06 -4.46 -32.25
N ASP A 68 3.75 -4.53 -32.51
CA ASP A 68 2.83 -3.43 -32.24
C ASP A 68 2.45 -3.43 -30.75
N LYS A 69 3.05 -2.50 -30.01
CA LYS A 69 2.86 -2.39 -28.55
C LYS A 69 1.52 -1.76 -28.18
N GLN A 70 0.91 -1.00 -29.08
CA GLN A 70 -0.44 -0.49 -28.90
C GLN A 70 -1.45 -1.63 -29.01
N LEU A 71 -1.27 -2.54 -29.98
CA LEU A 71 -2.06 -3.77 -30.06
C LEU A 71 -1.84 -4.67 -28.83
N ALA A 72 -0.58 -4.85 -28.40
CA ALA A 72 -0.27 -5.64 -27.21
C ALA A 72 -0.98 -5.10 -25.96
N ALA A 73 -0.99 -3.77 -25.78
CA ALA A 73 -1.68 -3.12 -24.68
C ALA A 73 -3.19 -3.35 -24.71
N ARG A 74 -3.83 -3.21 -25.88
CA ARG A 74 -5.27 -3.49 -26.04
C ARG A 74 -5.63 -4.94 -25.70
N LEU A 75 -4.83 -5.90 -26.17
CA LEU A 75 -5.05 -7.32 -25.90
C LEU A 75 -4.81 -7.65 -24.41
N ALA A 76 -3.77 -7.07 -23.81
CA ALA A 76 -3.51 -7.21 -22.39
C ALA A 76 -4.67 -6.72 -21.54
N LEU A 77 -5.16 -5.50 -21.77
CA LEU A 77 -6.29 -4.95 -21.03
C LEU A 77 -7.57 -5.78 -21.20
N LYS A 78 -7.76 -6.43 -22.36
CA LYS A 78 -8.93 -7.26 -22.64
C LYS A 78 -8.89 -8.63 -21.97
N TYR A 79 -7.71 -9.25 -21.86
CA TYR A 79 -7.58 -10.67 -21.48
C TYR A 79 -6.80 -10.92 -20.19
N MET A 80 -6.22 -9.89 -19.58
CA MET A 80 -5.35 -10.04 -18.39
C MET A 80 -6.01 -10.79 -17.24
N HIS A 81 -7.33 -10.68 -17.04
CA HIS A 81 -8.08 -11.39 -15.99
C HIS A 81 -7.94 -12.91 -16.03
N ARG A 82 -7.37 -13.48 -17.08
CA ARG A 82 -7.15 -14.92 -17.25
C ARG A 82 -5.69 -15.33 -17.14
N TRP A 83 -4.84 -14.37 -16.78
CA TRP A 83 -3.41 -14.56 -16.60
C TRP A 83 -3.07 -14.45 -15.13
N GLU A 84 -2.02 -15.19 -14.75
CA GLU A 84 -1.42 -15.08 -13.44
C GLU A 84 -0.88 -13.67 -13.21
N LEU A 85 -0.73 -13.30 -11.94
CA LEU A 85 -0.35 -11.95 -11.53
C LEU A 85 0.95 -11.49 -12.19
N ASP A 86 1.99 -12.33 -12.16
CA ASP A 86 3.32 -11.99 -12.67
C ASP A 86 3.30 -11.80 -14.19
N ALA A 87 2.64 -12.71 -14.92
CA ALA A 87 2.47 -12.58 -16.36
C ALA A 87 1.73 -11.29 -16.75
N ALA A 88 0.66 -10.93 -16.03
CA ALA A 88 -0.07 -9.70 -16.27
C ALA A 88 0.80 -8.46 -15.97
N LEU A 89 1.59 -8.48 -14.89
CA LEU A 89 2.53 -7.41 -14.55
C LEU A 89 3.64 -7.25 -15.59
N ASP A 90 4.20 -8.36 -16.10
CA ASP A 90 5.25 -8.36 -17.11
C ASP A 90 4.77 -7.73 -18.43
N VAL A 91 3.60 -8.16 -18.91
CA VAL A 91 3.01 -7.62 -20.15
C VAL A 91 2.69 -6.13 -19.99
N LEU A 92 2.07 -5.71 -18.88
CA LEU A 92 1.78 -4.29 -18.64
C LEU A 92 3.04 -3.46 -18.47
N THR A 93 4.09 -4.01 -17.86
CA THR A 93 5.39 -3.35 -17.72
C THR A 93 6.03 -3.14 -19.09
N MET A 94 6.08 -4.18 -19.91
CA MET A 94 6.55 -4.09 -21.30
C MET A 94 5.78 -3.03 -22.08
N CYS A 95 4.44 -3.03 -22.03
CA CYS A 95 3.62 -2.01 -22.68
C CYS A 95 3.95 -0.60 -22.17
N SER A 96 4.06 -0.41 -20.85
CA SER A 96 4.35 0.90 -20.26
C SER A 96 5.72 1.49 -20.69
N CYS A 97 6.72 0.63 -20.91
CA CYS A 97 8.06 1.05 -21.31
C CYS A 97 8.15 1.44 -22.80
N HIS A 98 7.27 0.91 -23.64
CA HIS A 98 7.36 1.06 -25.09
C HIS A 98 6.24 1.92 -25.71
N LEU A 99 5.16 2.19 -24.98
CA LEU A 99 4.11 3.11 -25.45
C LEU A 99 4.58 4.57 -25.38
N PRO A 100 4.36 5.39 -26.42
CA PRO A 100 4.60 6.83 -26.37
C PRO A 100 3.79 7.53 -25.26
N GLU A 101 4.29 8.66 -24.75
CA GLU A 101 3.58 9.44 -23.72
C GLU A 101 2.24 9.99 -24.21
N SER A 102 2.14 10.27 -25.50
CA SER A 102 0.92 10.74 -26.15
C SER A 102 -0.11 9.64 -26.43
N ASP A 103 0.20 8.37 -26.18
CA ASP A 103 -0.72 7.28 -26.47
C ASP A 103 -1.88 7.28 -25.46
N PRO A 104 -3.15 7.33 -25.91
CA PRO A 104 -4.30 7.37 -25.02
C PRO A 104 -4.41 6.12 -24.12
N ILE A 105 -3.92 4.96 -24.56
CA ILE A 105 -4.02 3.69 -23.82
C ILE A 105 -2.95 3.60 -22.72
N ARG A 106 -1.87 4.39 -22.81
CA ARG A 106 -0.77 4.34 -21.84
C ARG A 106 -1.24 4.64 -20.41
N ASN A 107 -2.14 5.61 -20.24
CA ASN A 107 -2.68 5.95 -18.92
C ASN A 107 -3.46 4.80 -18.30
N GLU A 108 -4.27 4.10 -19.10
CA GLU A 108 -5.02 2.92 -18.64
C GLU A 108 -4.07 1.76 -18.25
N VAL A 109 -3.03 1.50 -19.05
CA VAL A 109 -1.99 0.52 -18.73
C VAL A 109 -1.29 0.84 -17.41
N LEU A 110 -0.93 2.11 -17.18
CA LEU A 110 -0.28 2.55 -15.94
C LEU A 110 -1.20 2.39 -14.73
N GLN A 111 -2.48 2.76 -14.86
CA GLN A 111 -3.48 2.58 -13.82
C GLN A 111 -3.69 1.10 -13.48
N ARG A 112 -3.81 0.24 -14.49
CA ARG A 112 -3.97 -1.20 -14.30
C ARG A 112 -2.74 -1.84 -13.68
N ARG A 113 -1.53 -1.45 -14.10
CA ARG A 113 -0.29 -1.92 -13.46
C ARG A 113 -0.22 -1.49 -11.99
N LYS A 114 -0.57 -0.24 -11.68
CA LYS A 114 -0.61 0.26 -10.30
C LYS A 114 -1.61 -0.54 -9.44
N ALA A 115 -2.77 -0.89 -10.00
CA ALA A 115 -3.75 -1.73 -9.33
C ALA A 115 -3.22 -3.15 -9.05
N LEU A 116 -2.58 -3.79 -10.03
CA LEU A 116 -2.00 -5.13 -9.84
C LEU A 116 -0.89 -5.15 -8.79
N HIS A 117 -0.01 -4.14 -8.73
CA HIS A 117 0.99 -4.04 -7.67
C HIS A 117 0.35 -3.95 -6.29
N ARG A 118 -0.73 -3.17 -6.14
CA ARG A 118 -1.50 -3.14 -4.89
C ARG A 118 -2.08 -4.52 -4.56
N TYR A 119 -2.65 -5.24 -5.54
CA TYR A 119 -3.17 -6.59 -5.31
C TYR A 119 -2.08 -7.58 -4.92
N SER A 120 -0.87 -7.46 -5.48
CA SER A 120 0.31 -8.20 -5.05
C SER A 120 0.64 -7.98 -3.56
N HIS A 121 0.60 -6.72 -3.11
CA HIS A 121 0.82 -6.38 -1.71
C HIS A 121 -0.26 -6.98 -0.80
N ILE A 122 -1.51 -6.98 -1.24
CA ILE A 122 -2.64 -7.56 -0.50
C ILE A 122 -2.51 -9.09 -0.42
N LEU A 123 -2.20 -9.77 -1.54
CA LEU A 123 -1.97 -11.22 -1.57
C LEU A 123 -0.83 -11.65 -0.65
N THR A 124 0.22 -10.83 -0.54
CA THR A 124 1.34 -11.11 0.38
C THR A 124 0.93 -10.92 1.84
N ALA A 125 -0.03 -10.04 2.11
CA ALA A 125 -0.50 -9.70 3.45
C ALA A 125 -1.67 -10.57 3.94
N ASP A 126 -2.42 -11.15 3.01
CA ASP A 126 -3.65 -11.90 3.27
C ASP A 126 -3.67 -13.19 2.44
N ASP A 127 -3.41 -14.30 3.14
CA ASP A 127 -3.39 -15.66 2.61
C ASP A 127 -4.77 -16.23 2.28
N HIS A 128 -5.85 -15.49 2.55
CA HIS A 128 -7.21 -15.93 2.26
C HIS A 128 -7.53 -15.92 0.76
N TYR A 129 -6.79 -15.14 -0.02
CA TYR A 129 -7.00 -15.00 -1.45
C TYR A 129 -6.09 -15.93 -2.23
N SER A 130 -6.66 -16.63 -3.22
CA SER A 130 -5.92 -17.54 -4.09
C SER A 130 -5.45 -16.88 -5.39
N SER A 131 -6.05 -15.73 -5.74
CA SER A 131 -5.78 -15.02 -6.99
C SER A 131 -5.96 -13.50 -6.83
N TRP A 132 -5.35 -12.72 -7.72
CA TRP A 132 -5.48 -11.25 -7.69
C TRP A 132 -6.87 -10.78 -8.12
N GLN A 133 -7.61 -11.62 -8.85
CA GLN A 133 -8.98 -11.37 -9.31
C GLN A 133 -9.94 -11.34 -8.12
N GLU A 134 -9.82 -12.28 -7.18
CA GLU A 134 -10.59 -12.27 -5.94
C GLU A 134 -10.33 -10.99 -5.14
N VAL A 135 -9.07 -10.54 -5.06
CA VAL A 135 -8.72 -9.27 -4.43
C VAL A 135 -9.33 -8.08 -5.16
N GLU A 136 -9.34 -8.10 -6.50
CA GLU A 136 -9.99 -7.05 -7.29
C GLU A 136 -11.51 -7.00 -7.03
N GLU A 137 -12.16 -8.15 -6.95
CA GLU A 137 -13.59 -8.27 -6.63
C GLU A 137 -13.89 -7.74 -5.23
N GLU A 138 -13.12 -8.15 -4.21
CA GLU A 138 -13.27 -7.63 -2.85
C GLU A 138 -13.08 -6.11 -2.79
N CYS A 139 -12.07 -5.56 -3.49
CA CYS A 139 -11.86 -4.12 -3.57
C CYS A 139 -13.06 -3.35 -4.16
N LYS A 140 -13.92 -4.01 -4.96
CA LYS A 140 -15.15 -3.43 -5.50
C LYS A 140 -16.34 -3.62 -4.56
N GLU A 141 -16.42 -4.76 -3.87
CA GLU A 141 -17.55 -5.12 -3.01
C GLU A 141 -17.49 -4.46 -1.64
N ASP A 142 -16.37 -4.62 -0.92
CA ASP A 142 -16.19 -4.09 0.44
C ASP A 142 -14.74 -3.58 0.67
N PRO A 143 -14.36 -2.45 0.05
CA PRO A 143 -13.03 -1.87 0.24
C PRO A 143 -12.75 -1.43 1.68
N GLU A 144 -13.78 -1.04 2.45
CA GLU A 144 -13.63 -0.61 3.83
C GLU A 144 -13.36 -1.80 4.76
N GLY A 145 -14.15 -2.87 4.66
CA GLY A 145 -13.92 -4.11 5.40
C GLY A 145 -12.56 -4.74 5.07
N LEU A 146 -12.16 -4.75 3.79
CA LEU A 146 -10.83 -5.20 3.37
C LEU A 146 -9.72 -4.35 4.01
N ALA A 147 -9.83 -3.02 3.98
CA ALA A 147 -8.83 -2.14 4.59
C ALA A 147 -8.72 -2.36 6.11
N LEU A 148 -9.84 -2.49 6.82
CA LEU A 148 -9.87 -2.76 8.26
C LEU A 148 -9.27 -4.13 8.59
N ARG A 149 -9.57 -5.16 7.80
CA ARG A 149 -9.01 -6.51 7.95
C ARG A 149 -7.50 -6.52 7.77
N LEU A 150 -6.99 -5.89 6.71
CA LEU A 150 -5.54 -5.72 6.46
C LEU A 150 -4.85 -4.97 7.59
N ALA A 151 -5.48 -3.89 8.09
CA ALA A 151 -4.95 -3.15 9.23
C ALA A 151 -4.92 -3.99 10.52
N GLY A 152 -5.94 -4.83 10.74
CA GLY A 152 -5.99 -5.79 11.85
C GLY A 152 -4.88 -6.84 11.80
N LYS A 153 -4.47 -7.25 10.59
CA LYS A 153 -3.32 -8.16 10.35
C LYS A 153 -1.95 -7.44 10.43
N GLY A 154 -1.91 -6.13 10.69
CA GLY A 154 -0.66 -5.35 10.74
C GLY A 154 -0.10 -4.94 9.35
N ALA A 155 -0.83 -5.23 8.28
CA ALA A 155 -0.54 -4.84 6.91
C ALA A 155 -1.04 -3.42 6.60
N VAL A 156 -0.69 -2.47 7.47
CA VAL A 156 -1.24 -1.10 7.42
C VAL A 156 -0.91 -0.35 6.12
N SER A 157 0.24 -0.65 5.49
CA SER A 157 0.60 -0.07 4.18
C SER A 157 -0.39 -0.51 3.08
N ALA A 158 -0.72 -1.81 3.02
CA ALA A 158 -1.69 -2.32 2.05
C ALA A 158 -3.10 -1.78 2.34
N ALA A 159 -3.49 -1.69 3.62
CA ALA A 159 -4.75 -1.07 4.03
C ALA A 159 -4.87 0.39 3.56
N LEU A 160 -3.78 1.17 3.67
CA LEU A 160 -3.73 2.55 3.18
C LEU A 160 -3.88 2.63 1.65
N GLU A 161 -3.18 1.77 0.91
CA GLU A 161 -3.30 1.72 -0.55
C GLU A 161 -4.74 1.42 -1.00
N VAL A 162 -5.44 0.51 -0.32
CA VAL A 162 -6.86 0.22 -0.55
C VAL A 162 -7.70 1.47 -0.27
N ALA A 163 -7.55 2.04 0.93
CA ALA A 163 -8.35 3.19 1.36
C ALA A 163 -8.18 4.42 0.47
N GLU A 164 -6.96 4.70 0.01
CA GLU A 164 -6.68 5.80 -0.92
C GLU A 164 -7.24 5.53 -2.31
N SER A 165 -7.14 4.30 -2.81
CA SER A 165 -7.62 3.95 -4.14
C SER A 165 -9.14 3.93 -4.27
N ALA A 166 -9.84 3.50 -3.21
CA ALA A 166 -11.30 3.46 -3.15
C ALA A 166 -11.92 4.81 -2.72
N GLY A 167 -11.10 5.80 -2.37
CA GLY A 167 -11.58 7.11 -1.93
C GLY A 167 -12.33 7.04 -0.59
N LEU A 168 -11.92 6.17 0.32
CA LEU A 168 -12.56 6.00 1.62
C LEU A 168 -12.45 7.28 2.48
N SER A 169 -13.28 7.31 3.53
CA SER A 169 -13.46 8.48 4.41
C SER A 169 -12.12 9.04 4.89
N THR A 170 -12.06 10.37 5.05
CA THR A 170 -10.87 11.06 5.56
C THR A 170 -10.48 10.55 6.94
N ASP A 171 -11.47 10.23 7.78
CA ASP A 171 -11.24 9.78 9.15
C ASP A 171 -10.60 8.39 9.20
N LEU A 172 -11.09 7.44 8.40
CA LEU A 172 -10.47 6.12 8.28
C LEU A 172 -9.05 6.23 7.73
N ARG A 173 -8.82 7.06 6.69
CA ARG A 173 -7.47 7.29 6.15
C ARG A 173 -6.54 7.89 7.20
N ARG A 174 -6.99 8.85 8.02
CA ARG A 174 -6.20 9.41 9.12
C ARG A 174 -5.88 8.36 10.17
N GLU A 175 -6.83 7.52 10.53
CA GLU A 175 -6.62 6.44 11.48
C GLU A 175 -5.55 5.46 10.98
N LEU A 176 -5.67 5.00 9.73
CA LEU A 176 -4.70 4.10 9.10
C LEU A 176 -3.31 4.75 8.99
N LYS A 177 -3.23 6.04 8.62
CA LYS A 177 -1.97 6.80 8.61
C LYS A 177 -1.36 6.87 10.01
N GLY A 178 -2.19 7.04 11.04
CA GLY A 178 -1.77 7.03 12.45
C GLY A 178 -1.18 5.68 12.85
N ARG A 179 -1.84 4.58 12.49
CA ARG A 179 -1.33 3.21 12.71
C ARG A 179 -0.02 2.96 11.95
N GLN A 180 0.12 3.47 10.73
CA GLN A 180 1.36 3.35 9.96
C GLN A 180 2.50 4.14 10.63
N LEU A 181 2.21 5.34 11.13
CA LEU A 181 3.18 6.13 11.88
C LEU A 181 3.62 5.42 13.17
N VAL A 182 2.70 4.78 13.88
CA VAL A 182 3.02 3.92 15.04
C VAL A 182 3.97 2.80 14.61
N LYS A 183 3.65 2.07 13.54
CA LYS A 183 4.48 1.00 13.00
C LYS A 183 5.90 1.48 12.67
N LEU A 184 6.04 2.63 11.99
CA LEU A 184 7.35 3.22 11.70
C LEU A 184 8.10 3.57 12.98
N LEU A 185 7.44 4.15 13.98
CA LEU A 185 8.08 4.57 15.23
C LEU A 185 8.42 3.43 16.20
N THR A 186 7.83 2.24 16.03
CA THR A 186 8.09 1.06 16.87
C THR A 186 8.93 0.01 16.18
N ALA A 187 9.00 0.00 14.85
CA ALA A 187 9.85 -0.91 14.09
C ALA A 187 11.34 -0.58 14.24
N ASP A 188 12.18 -1.60 14.11
CA ASP A 188 13.64 -1.48 14.10
C ASP A 188 14.08 -0.62 12.90
N PRO A 189 15.01 0.34 13.09
CA PRO A 189 15.62 1.08 11.97
C PRO A 189 16.17 0.21 10.84
N LEU A 190 16.69 -0.98 11.14
CA LEU A 190 17.18 -1.93 10.13
C LEU A 190 16.06 -2.51 9.26
N ASN A 191 14.82 -2.51 9.76
CA ASN A 191 13.63 -3.01 9.07
C ASN A 191 12.79 -1.86 8.45
N GLY A 192 13.41 -0.72 8.15
CA GLY A 192 12.73 0.44 7.56
C GLY A 192 11.82 1.20 8.54
N GLY A 193 12.06 1.03 9.84
CA GLY A 193 11.44 1.81 10.91
C GLY A 193 12.32 2.97 11.39
N GLY A 194 11.93 3.53 12.53
CA GLY A 194 12.69 4.49 13.29
C GLY A 194 12.33 5.97 13.07
N PRO A 195 13.01 6.87 13.81
CA PRO A 195 12.79 8.31 13.81
C PRO A 195 12.84 8.99 12.44
N ALA A 196 13.78 8.60 11.58
CA ALA A 196 14.01 9.27 10.30
C ALA A 196 12.86 8.95 9.32
N GLU A 197 12.45 7.69 9.26
CA GLU A 197 11.40 7.18 8.38
C GLU A 197 10.04 7.73 8.81
N ALA A 198 9.76 7.77 10.11
CA ALA A 198 8.59 8.43 10.67
C ALA A 198 8.57 9.94 10.35
N SER A 199 9.72 10.61 10.46
CA SER A 199 9.83 12.04 10.12
C SER A 199 9.63 12.28 8.62
N ARG A 200 10.11 11.38 7.76
CA ARG A 200 9.89 11.42 6.31
C ARG A 200 8.41 11.22 5.98
N PHE A 201 7.76 10.25 6.61
CA PHE A 201 6.32 10.01 6.47
C PHE A 201 5.50 11.23 6.89
N LEU A 202 5.76 11.80 8.07
CA LEU A 202 5.11 13.04 8.52
C LEU A 202 5.36 14.21 7.57
N SER A 203 6.54 14.30 6.97
CA SER A 203 6.86 15.34 5.99
C SER A 203 6.10 15.16 4.68
N SER A 204 5.74 13.93 4.30
CA SER A 204 4.87 13.68 3.12
C SER A 204 3.41 14.08 3.35
N LEU A 205 2.99 14.26 4.61
CA LEU A 205 1.66 14.73 4.97
C LEU A 205 1.57 16.26 5.04
N ARG A 206 2.67 16.98 4.82
CA ARG A 206 2.84 18.42 5.13
C ARG A 206 1.82 19.34 4.46
N ASP A 207 1.37 18.98 3.26
CA ASP A 207 0.44 19.79 2.47
C ASP A 207 -1.03 19.43 2.74
N SER A 208 -1.30 18.66 3.79
CA SER A 208 -2.64 18.20 4.17
C SER A 208 -2.94 18.57 5.62
N ASP A 209 -4.17 19.04 5.86
CA ASP A 209 -4.76 19.25 7.20
C ASP A 209 -4.76 17.97 8.07
N ASP A 210 -4.36 16.83 7.50
CA ASP A 210 -4.30 15.53 8.18
C ASP A 210 -3.09 15.35 9.10
N ALA A 211 -1.99 16.10 8.92
CA ALA A 211 -0.71 15.79 9.56
C ALA A 211 -0.77 15.76 11.11
N LEU A 212 -1.37 16.80 11.71
CA LEU A 212 -1.52 16.87 13.15
C LEU A 212 -2.54 15.84 13.69
N PRO A 213 -3.78 15.72 13.14
CA PRO A 213 -4.72 14.68 13.54
C PRO A 213 -4.13 13.27 13.51
N VAL A 214 -3.36 12.94 12.46
CA VAL A 214 -2.66 11.65 12.33
C VAL A 214 -1.67 11.44 13.47
N ALA A 215 -0.84 12.44 13.77
CA ALA A 215 0.14 12.36 14.83
C ALA A 215 -0.50 12.27 16.23
N MET A 216 -1.61 12.98 16.44
CA MET A 216 -2.37 12.92 17.68
C MET A 216 -2.99 11.53 17.90
N GLY A 217 -3.61 10.96 16.86
CA GLY A 217 -4.13 9.59 16.91
C GLY A 217 -3.01 8.56 17.16
N ALA A 218 -1.86 8.70 16.48
CA ALA A 218 -0.70 7.85 16.71
C ALA A 218 -0.18 7.94 18.16
N MET A 219 -0.20 9.13 18.77
CA MET A 219 0.30 9.34 20.13
C MET A 219 -0.45 8.53 21.19
N GLN A 220 -1.75 8.30 20.99
CA GLN A 220 -2.57 7.48 21.87
C GLN A 220 -2.17 5.99 21.81
N LEU A 221 -1.71 5.53 20.65
CA LEU A 221 -1.34 4.14 20.40
C LEU A 221 0.14 3.84 20.71
N LEU A 222 1.00 4.87 20.79
CA LEU A 222 2.44 4.69 21.01
C LEU A 222 2.74 4.16 22.42
N PRO A 223 3.51 3.06 22.54
CA PRO A 223 3.82 2.46 23.84
C PRO A 223 4.94 3.19 24.59
N ASN A 224 5.83 3.90 23.88
CA ASN A 224 7.06 4.42 24.46
C ASN A 224 7.11 5.96 24.47
N LEU A 225 7.70 6.51 25.54
CA LEU A 225 7.78 7.95 25.78
C LEU A 225 8.61 8.68 24.71
N ARG A 226 9.69 8.05 24.22
CA ARG A 226 10.63 8.64 23.26
C ARG A 226 9.96 8.95 21.92
N SER A 227 9.16 8.03 21.39
CA SER A 227 8.40 8.23 20.15
C SER A 227 7.35 9.33 20.32
N LYS A 228 6.68 9.42 21.47
CA LYS A 228 5.75 10.52 21.77
C LYS A 228 6.47 11.88 21.81
N GLN A 229 7.62 11.94 22.48
CA GLN A 229 8.46 13.14 22.52
C GLN A 229 8.92 13.57 21.14
N LEU A 230 9.29 12.61 20.28
CA LEU A 230 9.66 12.90 18.90
C LEU A 230 8.51 13.56 18.13
N LEU A 231 7.30 13.03 18.24
CA LEU A 231 6.13 13.61 17.58
C LEU A 231 5.90 15.05 18.04
N VAL A 232 5.87 15.29 19.35
CA VAL A 232 5.69 16.66 19.87
C VAL A 232 6.81 17.59 19.40
N HIS A 233 8.07 17.12 19.46
CA HIS A 233 9.21 17.91 19.02
C HIS A 233 9.15 18.23 17.53
N PHE A 234 8.69 17.28 16.70
CA PHE A 234 8.53 17.47 15.26
C PHE A 234 7.62 18.66 14.94
N PHE A 235 6.45 18.75 15.58
CA PHE A 235 5.51 19.85 15.35
C PHE A 235 5.96 21.16 15.99
N LEU A 236 6.49 21.12 17.22
CA LEU A 236 6.95 22.33 17.91
C LEU A 236 8.18 22.98 17.23
N LYS A 237 9.13 22.17 16.76
CA LYS A 237 10.33 22.67 16.07
C LYS A 237 10.00 23.28 14.72
N ARG A 238 8.99 22.76 14.03
CA ARG A 238 8.70 23.15 12.65
C ARG A 238 7.82 24.37 12.49
N ARG A 239 7.12 24.85 13.55
CA ARG A 239 6.23 26.04 13.57
C ARG A 239 5.88 26.57 12.17
N ASP A 240 5.27 25.73 11.35
CA ASP A 240 4.80 26.08 10.03
C ASP A 240 3.34 26.51 10.21
N GLY A 241 2.93 27.58 9.53
CA GLY A 241 1.75 28.42 9.81
C GLY A 241 0.36 27.80 9.74
N ASN A 242 0.22 26.47 9.90
CA ASN A 242 -1.06 25.75 9.87
C ASN A 242 -1.57 25.36 11.27
N LEU A 243 -0.78 25.53 12.34
CA LEU A 243 -1.25 25.22 13.69
C LEU A 243 -2.04 26.39 14.27
N THR A 244 -3.26 26.12 14.73
CA THR A 244 -4.06 27.06 15.51
C THR A 244 -3.47 27.27 16.91
N ASP A 245 -3.80 28.38 17.56
CA ASP A 245 -3.35 28.65 18.94
C ASP A 245 -3.77 27.56 19.93
N VAL A 246 -4.94 26.94 19.70
CA VAL A 246 -5.46 25.84 20.52
C VAL A 246 -4.63 24.58 20.36
N GLU A 247 -4.28 24.21 19.12
CA GLU A 247 -3.42 23.06 18.83
C GLU A 247 -2.02 23.27 19.37
N PHE A 248 -1.48 24.48 19.23
CA PHE A 248 -0.19 24.85 19.79
C PHE A 248 -0.18 24.77 21.32
N ALA A 249 -1.21 25.29 21.99
CA ALA A 249 -1.36 25.17 23.44
C ALA A 249 -1.45 23.71 23.88
N ARG A 250 -2.21 22.87 23.14
CA ARG A 250 -2.32 21.44 23.40
C ARG A 250 -0.98 20.72 23.26
N LEU A 251 -0.24 20.97 22.17
CA LEU A 251 1.10 20.40 21.95
C LEU A 251 2.09 20.81 23.03
N ASN A 252 2.03 22.06 23.52
CA ASN A 252 2.87 22.51 24.63
C ASN A 252 2.51 21.84 25.96
N SER A 253 1.21 21.65 26.24
CA SER A 253 0.76 20.87 27.40
C SER A 253 1.33 19.46 27.36
N TRP A 254 1.24 18.80 26.20
CA TRP A 254 1.79 17.46 26.00
C TRP A 254 3.32 17.45 26.15
N ALA A 255 4.03 18.43 25.58
CA ALA A 255 5.47 18.57 25.74
C ALA A 255 5.86 18.64 27.23
N LEU A 256 5.14 19.44 28.01
CA LEU A 256 5.36 19.56 29.45
C LEU A 256 5.09 18.24 30.17
N GLY A 257 3.98 17.56 29.87
CA GLY A 257 3.64 16.29 30.48
C GLY A 257 4.67 15.19 30.20
N LEU A 258 5.12 15.09 28.94
CA LEU A 258 6.17 14.16 28.54
C LEU A 258 7.53 14.48 29.17
N ARG A 259 7.85 15.76 29.38
CA ARG A 259 9.06 16.19 30.11
C ARG A 259 8.99 15.83 31.59
N VAL A 260 7.85 16.08 32.23
CA VAL A 260 7.61 15.68 33.63
C VAL A 260 7.77 14.17 33.75
N LEU A 261 7.11 13.38 32.89
CA LEU A 261 7.25 11.93 32.89
C LEU A 261 8.70 11.48 32.73
N ALA A 262 9.47 12.10 31.83
CA ALA A 262 10.87 11.73 31.62
C ALA A 262 11.75 11.95 32.86
N ALA A 263 11.44 12.94 33.70
CA ALA A 263 12.16 13.22 34.93
C ALA A 263 11.79 12.28 36.10
N LEU A 264 10.66 11.58 36.02
CA LEU A 264 10.22 10.69 37.10
C LEU A 264 10.98 9.36 37.12
N PRO A 265 11.15 8.73 38.29
CA PRO A 265 11.63 7.34 38.37
C PRO A 265 10.71 6.38 37.60
N LEU A 266 11.27 5.31 37.03
CA LEU A 266 10.57 4.35 36.16
C LEU A 266 9.19 3.87 36.67
N PRO A 267 9.00 3.54 37.97
CA PRO A 267 7.68 3.13 38.47
C PRO A 267 6.60 4.21 38.32
N TRP A 268 6.98 5.48 38.42
CA TRP A 268 6.08 6.62 38.27
C TRP A 268 5.87 6.97 36.80
N GLN A 269 6.87 6.78 35.94
CA GLN A 269 6.69 6.91 34.50
C GLN A 269 5.59 5.96 34.00
N GLN A 270 5.63 4.70 34.43
CA GLN A 270 4.64 3.68 34.03
C GLN A 270 3.23 4.03 34.54
N ARG A 271 3.13 4.39 35.83
CA ARG A 271 1.85 4.73 36.49
C ARG A 271 1.18 5.98 35.93
N CYS A 272 1.97 6.97 35.51
CA CYS A 272 1.47 8.24 34.99
C CYS A 272 1.53 8.32 33.46
N SER A 273 1.90 7.23 32.76
CA SER A 273 2.11 7.22 31.30
C SER A 273 0.90 7.70 30.50
N SER A 274 -0.32 7.37 30.96
CA SER A 274 -1.58 7.82 30.36
C SER A 274 -1.87 9.30 30.58
N LEU A 275 -1.31 9.91 31.63
CA LEU A 275 -1.59 11.29 32.04
C LEU A 275 -0.74 12.34 31.31
N HIS A 276 0.07 11.93 30.32
CA HIS A 276 0.93 12.83 29.56
C HIS A 276 0.19 14.02 28.92
N GLU A 277 -1.10 13.88 28.64
CA GLU A 277 -1.93 14.97 28.09
C GLU A 277 -2.30 16.05 29.11
N HIS A 278 -2.23 15.71 30.40
CA HIS A 278 -2.68 16.53 31.53
C HIS A 278 -1.58 16.63 32.60
N PRO A 279 -0.57 17.49 32.40
CA PRO A 279 0.59 17.57 33.29
C PRO A 279 0.21 17.87 34.75
N HIS A 280 -0.84 18.66 34.97
CA HIS A 280 -1.36 18.99 36.29
C HIS A 280 -1.82 17.74 37.06
N LEU A 281 -2.46 16.77 36.40
CA LEU A 281 -2.88 15.52 37.03
C LEU A 281 -1.68 14.66 37.47
N ILE A 282 -0.54 14.76 36.76
CA ILE A 282 0.70 14.09 37.18
C ILE A 282 1.15 14.64 38.53
N PHE A 283 1.15 15.97 38.68
CA PHE A 283 1.50 16.62 39.94
C PHE A 283 0.53 16.26 41.06
N GLU A 284 -0.78 16.26 40.80
CA GLU A 284 -1.79 15.85 41.77
C GLU A 284 -1.57 14.42 42.28
N VAL A 285 -1.28 13.48 41.38
CA VAL A 285 -0.97 12.08 41.75
C VAL A 285 0.29 12.01 42.63
N LEU A 286 1.35 12.73 42.28
CA LEU A 286 2.59 12.75 43.06
C LEU A 286 2.40 13.39 44.45
N LEU A 287 1.60 14.45 44.53
CA LEU A 287 1.23 15.12 45.78
C LEU A 287 0.40 14.21 46.69
N MET A 288 -0.67 13.60 46.16
CA MET A 288 -1.54 12.70 46.91
C MET A 288 -0.79 11.50 47.49
N ARG A 289 0.25 11.04 46.80
CA ARG A 289 1.09 9.90 47.22
C ARG A 289 2.23 10.30 48.17
N LYS A 290 2.39 11.60 48.47
CA LYS A 290 3.52 12.19 49.24
C LYS A 290 4.90 11.88 48.64
N GLN A 291 4.99 11.72 47.32
CA GLN A 291 6.21 11.34 46.61
C GLN A 291 6.92 12.52 45.94
N LEU A 292 6.53 13.76 46.28
CA LEU A 292 7.15 14.94 45.68
C LEU A 292 8.66 15.03 45.98
N GLN A 293 9.09 14.57 47.17
CA GLN A 293 10.49 14.61 47.60
C GLN A 293 11.40 13.66 46.80
N SER A 294 10.89 12.51 46.35
CA SER A 294 11.63 11.55 45.53
C SER A 294 11.66 11.95 44.04
N ALA A 295 10.67 12.72 43.58
CA ALA A 295 10.64 13.30 42.23
C ALA A 295 11.50 14.56 42.11
N ALA A 296 11.52 15.43 43.13
CA ALA A 296 12.26 16.71 43.13
C ALA A 296 13.78 16.54 42.99
N LEU A 297 14.35 15.43 43.46
CA LEU A 297 15.78 15.16 43.33
C LEU A 297 16.24 15.02 41.86
N ASN A 298 15.33 14.65 40.94
CA ASN A 298 15.62 14.50 39.52
C ASN A 298 15.31 15.76 38.69
N PHE A 299 14.65 16.78 39.25
CA PHE A 299 14.38 18.05 38.57
C PHE A 299 15.51 19.09 38.73
N LEU A 300 16.52 18.78 39.55
CA LEU A 300 17.67 19.64 39.87
C LEU A 300 19.01 19.17 39.25
N LEU A 301 18.95 18.19 38.33
CA LEU A 301 20.04 17.78 37.44
C LEU A 301 19.58 17.94 35.98
#